data_AF-A0A929HR17-F1
#
_entry.id   AF-A0A929HR17-F1
#
_cell.length_a   1.000
_cell.length_b   1.000
_cell.length_c   1.000
_cell.angle_alpha   90.00
_cell.angle_beta   90.00
_cell.angle_gamma   90.00
#
_symmetry.space_group_name_H-M   'P 1'
#
loop_
_entity.id
_entity.type
_entity.pdbx_description
1 polymer ?
#
loop_
_entity_poly.entity_id
_entity_poly.type
_entity_poly.pdbx_seq_one_letter_code
_entity_poly.pdbx_strand_id
1 'polypeptide(L)'
;MPEKCRVVVCGFDPMLVKAYAAANMRACWWHIPDALFEEFDMKPGMKVSGKLLKIFSGQTGAEEAAPNDAFEWETAKETGRVVLLPSDVITKYKVTEFHFFEMLIEKIDGKDVAPGEEKMSKNWWPDDKMKLDYSLDYIE
;
A
#
# COMPACT_ATOMS: atom_id res chain seq x y z
N MET A 1 7.28 18.15 -1.04
CA MET A 1 7.87 17.14 -0.17
C MET A 1 6.96 15.92 -0.27
N PRO A 2 7.42 14.73 0.13
CA PRO A 2 6.67 13.49 -0.05
C PRO A 2 5.19 13.58 0.32
N GLU A 3 4.35 12.82 -0.40
CA GLU A 3 2.92 12.74 -0.11
C GLU A 3 2.68 11.70 0.99
N LYS A 4 2.08 12.13 2.08
CA LYS A 4 1.68 11.22 3.15
C LYS A 4 0.25 10.73 2.89
N CYS A 5 0.09 9.43 2.72
CA CYS A 5 -1.22 8.83 2.42
C CYS A 5 -1.58 7.72 3.41
N ARG A 6 -2.88 7.45 3.51
CA ARG A 6 -3.40 6.28 4.22
C ARG A 6 -4.38 5.55 3.33
N VAL A 7 -4.05 4.31 2.98
CA VAL A 7 -4.79 3.51 2.00
C VAL A 7 -5.24 2.20 2.61
N VAL A 8 -6.33 1.66 2.07
CA VAL A 8 -6.73 0.28 2.29
C VAL A 8 -5.91 -0.63 1.37
N VAL A 9 -5.50 -1.78 1.88
CA VAL A 9 -4.89 -2.84 1.08
C VAL A 9 -6.02 -3.54 0.32
N CYS A 10 -5.85 -3.73 -0.98
CA CYS A 10 -6.68 -4.62 -1.77
C CYS A 10 -5.93 -5.94 -1.98
N GLY A 11 -6.65 -7.03 -2.15
CA GLY A 11 -6.02 -8.33 -2.37
C GLY A 11 -7.01 -9.39 -2.82
N PHE A 12 -6.49 -10.60 -2.96
CA PHE A 12 -7.36 -11.77 -2.94
C PHE A 12 -7.72 -12.14 -1.50
N ASP A 13 -8.69 -13.05 -1.35
CA ASP A 13 -8.99 -13.71 -0.09
C ASP A 13 -7.71 -14.31 0.55
N PRO A 14 -7.58 -14.32 1.90
CA PRO A 14 -6.39 -14.83 2.58
C PRO A 14 -5.93 -16.24 2.16
N MET A 15 -6.85 -17.12 1.74
CA MET A 15 -6.48 -18.45 1.25
C MET A 15 -5.68 -18.38 -0.06
N LEU A 16 -6.07 -17.49 -0.96
CA LEU A 16 -5.34 -17.25 -2.21
C LEU A 16 -4.04 -16.47 -1.95
N VAL A 17 -4.07 -15.51 -1.02
CA VAL A 17 -2.88 -14.73 -0.64
C VAL A 17 -1.74 -15.65 -0.20
N LYS A 18 -2.03 -16.67 0.63
CA LYS A 18 -1.03 -17.68 1.02
C LYS A 18 -0.34 -18.32 -0.18
N ALA A 19 -1.13 -18.86 -1.11
CA ALA A 19 -0.59 -19.57 -2.28
C ALA A 19 0.18 -18.63 -3.22
N TYR A 20 -0.32 -17.41 -3.42
CA TYR A 20 0.27 -16.46 -4.35
C TYR A 20 1.53 -15.80 -3.80
N ALA A 21 1.57 -15.47 -2.51
CA ALA A 21 2.79 -14.99 -1.86
C ALA A 21 3.89 -16.08 -1.89
N ALA A 22 3.55 -17.35 -1.62
CA ALA A 22 4.49 -18.46 -1.71
C ALA A 22 5.05 -18.68 -3.13
N ALA A 23 4.25 -18.40 -4.17
CA ALA A 23 4.65 -18.48 -5.57
C ALA A 23 5.30 -17.18 -6.11
N ASN A 24 5.50 -16.17 -5.25
CA ASN A 24 5.94 -14.83 -5.63
C ASN A 24 5.11 -14.19 -6.77
N MET A 25 3.79 -14.38 -6.69
CA MET A 25 2.81 -13.80 -7.61
C MET A 25 2.07 -12.65 -6.94
N ARG A 26 1.38 -11.82 -7.72
CA ARG A 26 0.52 -10.75 -7.21
C ARG A 26 -0.52 -11.32 -6.24
N ALA A 27 -0.47 -10.90 -4.99
CA ALA A 27 -1.42 -11.30 -3.94
C ALA A 27 -2.18 -10.11 -3.34
N CYS A 28 -1.47 -9.05 -2.98
CA CYS A 28 -2.01 -7.80 -2.45
C CYS A 28 -1.47 -6.59 -3.21
N TRP A 29 -2.21 -5.48 -3.17
CA TRP A 29 -1.86 -4.23 -3.81
C TRP A 29 -2.58 -3.06 -3.15
N TRP A 30 -2.25 -1.83 -3.55
CA TRP A 30 -3.00 -0.63 -3.20
C TRP A 30 -3.13 0.28 -4.41
N HIS A 31 -4.06 1.23 -4.34
CA HIS A 31 -4.26 2.21 -5.41
C HIS A 31 -3.50 3.50 -5.11
N ILE A 32 -2.67 3.93 -6.06
CA ILE A 32 -1.98 5.21 -5.93
C ILE A 32 -2.99 6.36 -5.86
N PRO A 33 -2.73 7.42 -5.07
CA PRO A 33 -3.60 8.60 -5.05
C PRO A 33 -3.85 9.17 -6.45
N ASP A 34 -5.11 9.57 -6.71
CA ASP A 34 -5.52 10.05 -8.05
C ASP A 34 -4.72 11.27 -8.49
N ALA A 35 -4.38 12.16 -7.54
CA ALA A 35 -3.53 13.32 -7.81
C ALA A 35 -2.14 12.91 -8.34
N LEU A 36 -1.51 11.91 -7.73
CA LEU A 36 -0.20 11.39 -8.17
C LEU A 36 -0.33 10.60 -9.47
N PHE A 37 -1.44 9.90 -9.66
CA PHE A 37 -1.72 9.19 -10.92
C PHE A 37 -1.72 10.16 -12.11
N GLU A 38 -2.42 11.27 -11.97
CA GLU A 38 -2.52 12.32 -13.00
C GLU A 38 -1.23 13.12 -13.14
N GLU A 39 -0.61 13.55 -12.04
CA GLU A 39 0.60 14.39 -12.05
C GLU A 39 1.80 13.68 -12.69
N PHE A 40 1.97 12.38 -12.43
CA PHE A 40 3.12 11.61 -12.92
C PHE A 40 2.85 10.86 -14.22
N ASP A 41 1.65 10.96 -14.80
CA ASP A 41 1.21 10.19 -15.98
C ASP A 41 1.55 8.69 -15.79
N MET A 42 1.06 8.13 -14.67
CA MET A 42 1.45 6.82 -14.17
C MET A 42 1.19 5.70 -15.19
N LYS A 43 2.22 4.90 -15.45
CA LYS A 43 2.23 3.79 -16.41
C LYS A 43 2.49 2.45 -15.74
N PRO A 44 2.09 1.35 -16.39
CA PRO A 44 2.47 0.01 -15.96
C PRO A 44 3.99 -0.14 -15.81
N GLY A 45 4.43 -0.83 -14.76
CA GLY A 45 5.85 -1.08 -14.47
C GLY A 45 6.64 0.09 -13.88
N MET A 46 6.00 1.23 -13.61
CA MET A 46 6.66 2.34 -12.92
C MET A 46 6.93 2.00 -11.46
N LYS A 47 8.03 2.53 -10.92
CA LYS A 47 8.43 2.31 -9.53
C LYS A 47 7.93 3.42 -8.62
N VAL A 48 7.40 3.05 -7.47
CA VAL A 48 6.99 3.95 -6.40
C VAL A 48 7.84 3.64 -5.18
N SER A 49 8.51 4.66 -4.65
CA SER A 49 9.40 4.50 -3.50
C SER A 49 9.11 5.51 -2.41
N GLY A 50 9.39 5.12 -1.17
CA GLY A 50 9.20 5.96 0.00
C GLY A 50 9.33 5.16 1.29
N LYS A 51 8.48 5.42 2.28
CA LYS A 51 8.50 4.74 3.58
C LYS A 51 7.14 4.19 3.98
N LEU A 52 7.13 2.93 4.42
CA LEU A 52 5.98 2.32 5.08
C LEU A 52 6.03 2.71 6.55
N LEU A 53 5.15 3.62 6.97
CA LEU A 53 5.20 4.19 8.31
C LEU A 53 4.48 3.28 9.30
N LYS A 54 3.23 2.91 8.99
CA LYS A 54 2.37 2.15 9.89
C LYS A 54 1.46 1.18 9.13
N ILE A 55 1.09 0.12 9.81
CA ILE A 55 0.12 -0.87 9.38
C ILE A 55 -0.96 -0.95 10.46
N PHE A 56 -2.21 -0.86 10.04
CA PHE A 56 -3.38 -0.94 10.91
C PHE A 56 -4.20 -2.18 10.57
N SER A 57 -4.70 -2.85 11.61
CA SER A 57 -5.60 -3.99 11.48
C SER A 57 -7.02 -3.50 11.22
N GLY A 58 -7.64 -3.98 10.15
CA GLY A 58 -9.05 -3.74 9.86
C GLY A 58 -10.00 -4.38 10.88
N GLN A 59 -9.56 -5.41 11.60
CA GLN A 59 -10.37 -6.07 12.62
C GLN A 59 -10.58 -5.18 13.86
N THR A 60 -9.53 -4.46 14.27
CA THR A 60 -9.52 -3.68 15.51
C THR A 60 -9.54 -2.17 15.27
N GLY A 61 -9.11 -1.71 14.10
CA GLY A 61 -8.80 -0.32 13.80
C GLY A 61 -7.53 0.19 14.48
N ALA A 62 -6.78 -0.69 15.17
CA ALA A 62 -5.56 -0.33 15.89
C ALA A 62 -4.31 -0.51 15.03
N GLU A 63 -3.25 0.18 15.42
CA GLU A 63 -1.91 -0.02 14.86
C GLU A 63 -1.39 -1.42 15.22
N GLU A 64 -0.98 -2.18 14.21
CA GLU A 64 -0.44 -3.52 14.36
C GLU A 64 1.09 -3.54 14.19
N ALA A 65 1.62 -2.65 13.34
CA ALA A 65 3.05 -2.45 13.17
C ALA A 65 3.39 -1.00 12.81
N ALA A 66 4.56 -0.54 13.24
CA ALA A 66 5.15 0.75 12.84
C ALA A 66 6.57 0.54 12.29
N PRO A 67 6.71 -0.05 11.10
CA PRO A 67 8.01 -0.50 10.61
C PRO A 67 8.97 0.64 10.25
N ASN A 68 8.44 1.76 9.74
CA ASN A 68 9.25 2.87 9.22
C ASN A 68 10.30 2.42 8.18
N ASP A 69 9.98 1.38 7.42
CA ASP A 69 10.86 0.75 6.43
C ASP A 69 10.82 1.54 5.12
N ALA A 70 11.98 1.72 4.49
CA ALA A 70 12.04 2.21 3.12
C ALA A 70 11.51 1.14 2.16
N PHE A 71 10.81 1.55 1.10
CA PHE A 71 10.32 0.65 0.07
C PHE A 71 10.57 1.19 -1.33
N GLU A 72 10.66 0.28 -2.29
CA GLU A 72 10.56 0.54 -3.72
C GLU A 72 9.72 -0.59 -4.32
N TRP A 73 8.50 -0.27 -4.77
CA TRP A 73 7.52 -1.23 -5.29
C TRP A 73 7.11 -0.87 -6.72
N GLU A 74 6.68 -1.86 -7.48
CA GLU A 74 6.34 -1.69 -8.89
C GLU A 74 4.82 -1.59 -9.09
N THR A 75 4.40 -0.80 -10.07
CA THR A 75 3.02 -0.79 -10.53
C THR A 75 2.69 -2.02 -11.37
N ALA A 76 1.44 -2.42 -11.39
CA ALA A 76 1.00 -3.62 -12.09
C ALA A 76 1.21 -3.52 -13.61
N LYS A 77 1.36 -4.67 -14.27
CA LYS A 77 1.66 -4.76 -15.71
C LYS A 77 0.51 -4.27 -16.60
N GLU A 78 -0.70 -4.28 -16.06
CA GLU A 78 -1.91 -3.87 -16.76
C GLU A 78 -2.28 -2.40 -16.49
N THR A 79 -1.78 -1.78 -15.43
CA THR A 79 -2.13 -0.39 -15.08
C THR A 79 -1.10 0.27 -14.16
N GLY A 80 -0.86 1.58 -14.37
CA GLY A 80 -0.07 2.40 -13.46
C GLY A 80 -0.80 2.77 -12.16
N ARG A 81 -2.08 2.42 -12.00
CA ARG A 81 -2.87 2.80 -10.83
C ARG A 81 -2.67 1.89 -9.62
N VAL A 82 -2.22 0.66 -9.87
CA VAL A 82 -2.12 -0.40 -8.87
C VAL A 82 -0.65 -0.60 -8.53
N VAL A 83 -0.28 -0.43 -7.26
CA VAL A 83 1.07 -0.70 -6.76
C VAL A 83 1.06 -2.04 -6.04
N LEU A 84 1.92 -2.97 -6.49
CA LEU A 84 1.94 -4.35 -6.01
C LEU A 84 2.72 -4.46 -4.69
N LEU A 85 2.16 -5.16 -3.71
CA LEU A 85 2.92 -5.52 -2.52
C LEU A 85 3.82 -6.71 -2.84
N PRO A 86 5.13 -6.61 -2.55
CA PRO A 86 6.02 -7.75 -2.59
C PRO A 86 5.64 -8.85 -1.60
N SER A 87 5.89 -10.11 -1.97
CA SER A 87 5.53 -11.28 -1.15
C SER A 87 6.23 -11.31 0.21
N ASP A 88 7.45 -10.78 0.30
CA ASP A 88 8.20 -10.64 1.55
C ASP A 88 7.54 -9.64 2.51
N VAL A 89 7.02 -8.52 2.01
CA VAL A 89 6.24 -7.56 2.82
C VAL A 89 4.95 -8.22 3.32
N ILE A 90 4.24 -8.94 2.45
CA ILE A 90 3.00 -9.64 2.79
C ILE A 90 3.24 -10.67 3.88
N THR A 91 4.27 -11.51 3.73
CA THR A 91 4.59 -12.58 4.69
C THR A 91 5.19 -12.04 5.99
N LYS A 92 6.07 -11.03 5.92
CA LYS A 92 6.69 -10.37 7.09
C LYS A 92 5.66 -9.74 8.02
N TYR A 93 4.67 -9.06 7.44
CA TYR A 93 3.65 -8.32 8.19
C TYR A 93 2.27 -9.00 8.21
N LYS A 94 2.17 -10.23 7.71
CA LYS A 94 0.92 -11.01 7.65
C LYS A 94 -0.24 -10.23 7.03
N VAL A 95 0.04 -9.54 5.93
CA VAL A 95 -0.89 -8.59 5.31
C VAL A 95 -2.01 -9.32 4.56
N THR A 96 -3.22 -8.80 4.69
CA THR A 96 -4.42 -9.20 3.95
C THR A 96 -5.12 -7.96 3.40
N GLU A 97 -6.18 -8.14 2.60
CA GLU A 97 -7.06 -7.03 2.18
C GLU A 97 -7.79 -6.31 3.33
N PHE A 98 -7.71 -6.85 4.55
CA PHE A 98 -8.29 -6.26 5.75
C PHE A 98 -7.28 -5.39 6.51
N HIS A 99 -6.24 -4.86 5.85
CA HIS A 99 -5.24 -3.99 6.45
C HIS A 99 -5.26 -2.60 5.82
N PHE A 100 -4.78 -1.62 6.59
CA PHE A 100 -4.55 -0.26 6.10
C PHE A 100 -3.10 0.13 6.28
N PHE A 101 -2.53 0.79 5.29
CA PHE A 101 -1.15 1.29 5.32
C PHE A 101 -1.15 2.80 5.42
N GLU A 102 -0.35 3.34 6.33
CA GLU A 102 0.07 4.73 6.30
C GLU A 102 1.49 4.79 5.74
N MET A 103 1.65 5.53 4.65
CA MET A 103 2.88 5.58 3.89
C MET A 103 3.27 7.02 3.57
N LEU A 104 4.55 7.19 3.33
CA LEU A 104 5.15 8.39 2.79
C LEU A 104 5.66 8.06 1.39
N ILE A 105 5.12 8.67 0.34
CA ILE A 105 5.57 8.48 -1.04
C ILE A 105 6.57 9.58 -1.37
N GLU A 106 7.82 9.21 -1.61
CA GLU A 106 8.93 10.15 -1.83
C GLU A 106 9.26 10.33 -3.30
N LYS A 107 9.28 9.23 -4.07
CA LYS A 107 9.60 9.27 -5.50
C LYS A 107 8.73 8.34 -6.32
N ILE A 108 8.49 8.76 -7.56
CA ILE A 108 7.84 7.99 -8.60
C ILE A 108 8.76 7.98 -9.82
N ASP A 109 9.22 6.80 -10.21
CA ASP A 109 10.14 6.56 -11.32
C ASP A 109 11.36 7.51 -11.30
N GLY A 110 11.96 7.65 -10.12
CA GLY A 110 13.11 8.51 -9.86
C GLY A 110 12.82 10.01 -9.74
N LYS A 111 11.58 10.46 -9.98
CA LYS A 111 11.16 11.86 -9.81
C LYS A 111 10.58 12.09 -8.42
N ASP A 112 10.92 13.22 -7.81
CA ASP A 112 10.45 13.57 -6.46
C ASP A 112 8.95 13.92 -6.45
N VAL A 113 8.21 13.35 -5.50
CA VAL A 113 6.81 13.69 -5.25
C VAL A 113 6.74 15.00 -4.47
N ALA A 114 6.38 16.07 -5.18
CA ALA A 114 6.43 17.47 -4.78
C ALA A 114 7.82 17.95 -4.25
N PRO A 115 8.41 19.03 -4.76
CA PRO A 115 9.50 19.71 -4.09
C PRO A 115 8.94 20.73 -3.07
N GLY A 116 9.31 20.62 -1.79
CA GLY A 116 9.17 21.77 -0.85
C GLY A 116 7.87 21.97 -0.04
N GLU A 117 6.79 21.17 -0.20
CA GLU A 117 5.64 21.20 0.75
C GLU A 117 5.10 19.79 1.08
N GLU A 118 4.84 19.50 2.36
CA GLU A 118 4.14 18.27 2.77
C GLU A 118 2.66 18.41 2.45
N LYS A 119 2.12 17.52 1.63
CA LYS A 119 0.70 17.44 1.37
C LYS A 119 0.18 16.12 1.94
N MET A 120 -0.76 16.24 2.87
CA MET A 120 -1.58 15.09 3.23
C MET A 120 -2.42 14.75 2.01
N SER A 121 -2.37 13.48 1.60
CA SER A 121 -3.14 13.02 0.44
C SER A 121 -4.62 13.32 0.63
N LYS A 122 -5.29 13.71 -0.46
CA LYS A 122 -6.77 13.71 -0.45
C LYS A 122 -7.33 12.29 -0.24
N ASN A 123 -6.54 11.27 -0.56
CA ASN A 123 -6.86 9.87 -0.35
C ASN A 123 -6.33 9.41 1.01
N TRP A 124 -6.81 10.06 2.07
CA TRP A 124 -6.53 9.70 3.46
C TRP A 124 -7.72 8.93 4.06
N TRP A 125 -7.50 7.66 4.40
CA TRP A 125 -8.56 6.86 5.02
C TRP A 125 -8.93 7.39 6.43
N PRO A 126 -10.22 7.65 6.71
CA PRO A 126 -10.65 8.16 8.01
C PRO A 126 -10.40 7.17 9.16
N ASP A 127 -10.01 7.68 10.33
CA ASP A 127 -9.71 6.85 11.51
C ASP A 127 -10.91 5.98 11.93
N ASP A 128 -12.12 6.55 11.91
CA ASP A 128 -13.38 5.91 12.28
C ASP A 128 -13.81 4.81 11.29
N LYS A 129 -13.16 4.72 10.13
CA LYS A 129 -13.43 3.72 9.08
C LYS A 129 -12.34 2.68 8.94
N MET A 130 -11.34 2.68 9.82
CA MET A 130 -10.30 1.65 9.85
C MET A 130 -10.73 0.39 10.58
N LYS A 131 -11.89 0.40 11.25
CA LYS A 131 -12.51 -0.82 11.80
C LYS A 131 -13.58 -1.32 10.84
N LEU A 132 -13.34 -2.47 10.25
CA LEU A 132 -14.22 -3.15 9.33
C LEU A 132 -15.21 -4.02 10.11
N ASP A 133 -16.45 -4.12 9.59
CA ASP A 133 -17.47 -5.00 10.17
C ASP A 133 -17.16 -6.50 9.94
N TYR A 134 -16.29 -6.79 8.98
CA TYR A 134 -15.84 -8.13 8.64
C TYR A 134 -14.35 -8.10 8.30
N SER A 135 -13.62 -9.10 8.81
CA SER A 135 -12.22 -9.34 8.49
C SER A 135 -11.88 -10.81 8.60
N LEU A 136 -10.92 -11.25 7.80
CA LEU A 136 -10.29 -12.56 7.93
C LEU A 136 -8.81 -12.40 8.28
N ASP A 137 -8.34 -13.31 9.11
CA ASP A 137 -6.94 -13.38 9.51
C ASP A 137 -6.06 -13.88 8.36
N TYR A 138 -4.77 -13.54 8.43
CA TYR A 138 -3.78 -14.12 7.55
C TYR A 138 -3.66 -15.63 7.77
N ILE A 139 -3.57 -16.40 6.67
CA ILE A 139 -3.40 -17.85 6.71
C ILE A 139 -1.94 -18.19 6.44
N GLU A 140 -1.27 -18.78 7.44
CA GLU A 140 0.09 -19.34 7.33
C GLU A 140 0.12 -20.60 6.47
#